data_AF-A0A178AJB4-F1
#
_entry.id   AF-A0A178AJB4-F1
#
_cell.length_a   1.000
_cell.length_b   1.000
_cell.length_c   1.000
_cell.angle_alpha   90.00
_cell.angle_beta   90.00
_cell.angle_gamma   90.00
#
_symmetry.space_group_name_H-M   'P 1'
#
loop_
_entity.id
_entity.type
_entity.pdbx_description
1 polymer ?
#
loop_
_entity_poly.entity_id
_entity_poly.type
_entity_poly.pdbx_seq_one_letter_code
_entity_poly.pdbx_strand_id
1 'polypeptide(L)'
;VFADFHGDPALGKTAIDMLHEQQALLWCIPSSVIGYVYKHTKPDSLLRRYLQDAFTKTMKLENVLSRNGEDHTVDFLHDVSLVIARRKEGDKLSHMQWARLNRCEWHDHSGAGGRSRTALLQ
;
A
#
# COMPACT_ATOMS: atom_id res chain seq x y z
N VAL A 1 -16.72 2.33 -4.13
CA VAL A 1 -15.96 3.23 -5.02
C VAL A 1 -15.11 4.11 -4.10
N PHE A 2 -13.78 4.10 -4.23
CA PHE A 2 -12.88 4.73 -3.24
C PHE A 2 -12.68 6.24 -3.50
N ALA A 3 -11.93 6.89 -2.61
CA ALA A 3 -11.58 8.32 -2.60
C ALA A 3 -11.34 8.95 -3.97
N ASP A 4 -10.63 8.26 -4.88
CA ASP A 4 -10.26 8.76 -6.21
C ASP A 4 -11.45 9.10 -7.13
N PHE A 5 -12.63 8.55 -6.81
CA PHE A 5 -13.86 8.76 -7.56
C PHE A 5 -14.86 9.67 -6.85
N HIS A 6 -14.75 9.82 -5.53
CA HIS A 6 -15.62 10.71 -4.73
C HIS A 6 -14.98 12.08 -4.46
N GLY A 7 -13.67 12.25 -4.74
CA GLY A 7 -12.96 13.50 -4.51
C GLY A 7 -12.70 13.80 -3.03
N ASP A 8 -12.88 12.81 -2.14
CA ASP A 8 -12.57 12.93 -0.71
C ASP A 8 -11.25 12.20 -0.40
N PRO A 9 -10.12 12.93 -0.38
CA PRO A 9 -8.81 12.35 -0.07
C PRO A 9 -8.69 11.85 1.38
N ALA A 10 -9.57 12.26 2.31
CA ALA A 10 -9.51 11.82 3.69
C ALA A 10 -9.83 10.32 3.81
N LEU A 11 -10.80 9.82 3.04
CA LEU A 11 -11.16 8.41 3.02
C LEU A 11 -9.99 7.50 2.59
N GLY A 12 -9.21 7.95 1.61
CA GLY A 12 -8.03 7.22 1.15
C GLY A 12 -6.96 7.09 2.25
N LYS A 13 -6.72 8.19 2.98
CA LYS A 13 -5.78 8.22 4.10
C LYS A 13 -6.23 7.31 5.24
N THR A 14 -7.49 7.41 5.64
CA THR A 14 -8.04 6.55 6.70
C THR A 14 -7.93 5.07 6.33
N ALA A 15 -8.22 4.71 5.07
CA ALA A 15 -8.05 3.33 4.61
C ALA A 15 -6.59 2.87 4.72
N ILE A 16 -5.63 3.70 4.31
CA ILE A 16 -4.20 3.38 4.38
C ILE A 16 -3.73 3.25 5.83
N ASP A 17 -4.12 4.17 6.71
CA ASP A 17 -3.80 4.12 8.15
C ASP A 17 -4.32 2.81 8.77
N MET A 18 -5.60 2.48 8.52
CA MET A 18 -6.22 1.25 9.04
C MET A 18 -5.51 -0.01 8.53
N LEU A 19 -5.22 -0.09 7.23
CA LEU A 19 -4.54 -1.24 6.65
C LEU A 19 -3.11 -1.38 7.19
N HIS A 20 -2.37 -0.28 7.29
CA HIS A 20 -1.01 -0.29 7.83
C HIS A 20 -0.99 -0.74 9.29
N GLU A 21 -1.87 -0.19 10.12
CA GLU A 21 -1.99 -0.56 11.54
C GLU A 21 -2.40 -2.02 11.70
N GLN A 22 -3.36 -2.50 10.91
CA GLN A 22 -3.77 -3.90 10.94
C GLN A 22 -2.63 -4.84 10.52
N GLN A 23 -1.90 -4.52 9.45
CA GLN A 23 -0.75 -5.32 9.02
C GLN A 23 0.39 -5.25 10.04
N ALA A 24 0.63 -4.08 10.64
CA ALA A 24 1.63 -3.91 11.69
C ALA A 24 1.22 -4.59 13.01
N LEU A 25 -0.07 -4.78 13.27
CA LEU A 25 -0.53 -5.49 14.45
C LEU A 25 -0.51 -7.01 14.25
N LEU A 26 -1.06 -7.48 13.14
CA LEU A 26 -1.32 -8.91 12.88
C LEU A 26 -0.22 -9.58 12.06
N TRP A 27 0.72 -8.81 11.53
CA TRP A 27 1.71 -9.27 10.55
C TRP A 27 1.09 -10.05 9.38
N CYS A 28 -0.10 -9.57 8.96
CA CYS A 28 -0.93 -10.20 7.95
C CYS A 28 -1.23 -9.23 6.83
N ILE A 29 -1.17 -9.72 5.60
CA ILE A 29 -1.34 -8.90 4.41
C ILE A 29 -2.82 -8.82 4.01
N PRO A 30 -3.35 -7.61 3.75
CA PRO A 30 -4.75 -7.40 3.43
C PRO A 30 -5.05 -7.87 1.99
N SER A 31 -5.21 -9.18 1.81
CA SER A 31 -5.24 -9.81 0.49
C SER A 31 -6.64 -9.74 -0.11
N SER A 32 -7.65 -9.95 0.72
CA SER A 32 -9.07 -9.90 0.35
C SER A 32 -9.53 -8.55 -0.21
N VAL A 33 -8.82 -7.46 0.08
CA VAL A 33 -9.18 -6.12 -0.41
C VAL A 33 -8.55 -5.78 -1.76
N ILE A 34 -7.57 -6.55 -2.25
CA ILE A 34 -6.82 -6.23 -3.48
C ILE A 34 -7.74 -6.18 -4.68
N GLY A 35 -8.57 -7.20 -4.88
CA GLY A 35 -9.53 -7.26 -5.98
C GLY A 35 -10.46 -6.06 -5.99
N TYR A 36 -10.99 -5.69 -4.82
CA TYR A 36 -11.85 -4.52 -4.70
C TYR A 36 -11.11 -3.21 -4.97
N VAL A 37 -9.90 -3.02 -4.42
CA VAL A 37 -9.09 -1.81 -4.64
C VAL A 37 -8.75 -1.66 -6.12
N TYR A 38 -8.25 -2.69 -6.79
CA TYR A 38 -7.89 -2.62 -8.22
C TYR A 38 -9.11 -2.43 -9.12
N LYS A 39 -10.29 -2.86 -8.71
CA LYS A 39 -11.53 -2.60 -9.46
C LYS A 39 -12.06 -1.17 -9.28
N HIS A 40 -11.78 -0.53 -8.14
CA HIS A 40 -12.47 0.69 -7.71
C HIS A 40 -11.56 1.89 -7.42
N THR A 41 -10.30 1.84 -7.84
CA THR A 41 -9.33 2.96 -7.78
C THR A 41 -8.67 3.14 -9.14
N LYS A 42 -8.01 4.27 -9.36
CA LYS A 42 -7.21 4.51 -10.58
C LYS A 42 -5.82 3.85 -10.47
N PRO A 43 -5.11 3.57 -11.58
CA PRO A 43 -3.77 2.98 -11.53
C PRO A 43 -2.75 3.75 -10.70
N ASP A 44 -2.85 5.08 -10.65
CA ASP A 44 -2.00 6.00 -9.89
C ASP A 44 -2.45 6.22 -8.44
N SER A 45 -3.47 5.48 -7.99
CA SER A 45 -4.00 5.59 -6.63
C SER A 45 -2.93 5.26 -5.58
N LEU A 46 -2.84 6.12 -4.56
CA LEU A 46 -1.97 5.88 -3.41
C LEU A 46 -2.34 4.63 -2.63
N LEU A 47 -3.62 4.22 -2.66
CA LEU A 47 -4.06 2.97 -2.03
C LEU A 47 -3.54 1.73 -2.78
N ARG A 48 -3.47 1.78 -4.12
CA ARG A 48 -2.82 0.72 -4.90
C ARG A 48 -1.33 0.66 -4.59
N ARG A 49 -0.67 1.82 -4.57
CA ARG A 49 0.75 1.93 -4.23
C ARG A 49 1.06 1.38 -2.83
N TYR A 50 0.20 1.68 -1.85
CA TYR A 50 0.32 1.09 -0.51
C TYR A 50 0.28 -0.44 -0.54
N LEU A 51 -0.69 -1.04 -1.25
CA LEU A 51 -0.79 -2.49 -1.35
C LEU A 51 0.41 -3.11 -2.08
N GLN A 52 0.88 -2.47 -3.16
CA GLN A 52 2.09 -2.90 -3.86
C GLN A 52 3.31 -2.89 -2.92
N ASP A 53 3.51 -1.80 -2.18
CA ASP A 53 4.59 -1.67 -1.20
C ASP A 53 4.48 -2.69 -0.07
N ALA A 54 3.28 -2.91 0.46
CA ALA A 54 3.02 -3.90 1.49
C ALA A 54 3.48 -5.29 1.06
N PHE A 55 3.20 -5.69 -0.18
CA PHE A 55 3.66 -6.97 -0.71
C PHE A 55 5.14 -6.98 -1.04
N THR A 56 5.60 -6.01 -1.81
CA THR A 56 6.97 -5.98 -2.34
C THR A 56 8.01 -5.83 -1.23
N LYS A 57 7.67 -5.11 -0.15
CA LYS A 57 8.55 -4.90 0.99
C LYS A 57 8.47 -6.02 2.03
N THR A 58 7.40 -6.82 2.12
CA THR A 58 7.24 -7.81 3.22
C THR A 58 7.12 -9.28 2.78
N MET A 59 6.83 -9.57 1.51
CA MET A 59 6.66 -10.94 1.02
C MET A 59 7.87 -11.49 0.27
N LYS A 60 7.97 -12.81 0.20
CA LYS A 60 8.84 -13.50 -0.77
C LYS A 60 8.05 -13.83 -2.02
N LEU A 61 8.74 -13.99 -3.15
CA LEU A 61 8.10 -14.33 -4.42
C LEU A 61 7.32 -15.65 -4.32
N GLU A 62 7.89 -16.65 -3.66
CA GLU A 62 7.26 -17.95 -3.40
C GLU A 62 5.90 -17.82 -2.69
N ASN A 63 5.76 -16.89 -1.74
CA ASN A 63 4.51 -16.65 -1.02
C ASN A 63 3.44 -15.96 -1.88
N VAL A 64 3.85 -15.21 -2.90
CA VAL A 64 2.93 -14.56 -3.84
C VAL A 64 2.43 -15.57 -4.86
N LEU A 65 3.32 -16.44 -5.35
CA LEU A 65 3.01 -17.46 -6.35
C LEU A 65 2.23 -18.66 -5.77
N SER A 66 2.40 -18.96 -4.47
CA SER A 66 1.71 -20.07 -3.80
C SER A 66 0.27 -19.75 -3.39
N ARG A 67 -0.18 -18.50 -3.57
CA ARG A 67 -1.54 -18.09 -3.24
C ARG A 67 -2.51 -18.38 -4.36
N ASN A 68 -3.74 -18.73 -3.99
CA ASN A 68 -4.81 -18.97 -4.95
C ASN A 68 -5.04 -17.73 -5.81
N GLY A 69 -5.25 -17.94 -7.11
CA GLY A 69 -5.49 -16.85 -8.07
C GLY A 69 -6.74 -16.01 -7.79
N GLU A 70 -7.61 -16.45 -6.89
CA GLU A 70 -8.82 -15.71 -6.48
C GLU A 70 -8.53 -14.50 -5.57
N ASP A 71 -7.39 -14.50 -4.85
CA ASP A 71 -7.04 -13.43 -3.92
C ASP A 71 -6.39 -12.21 -4.60
N HIS A 72 -5.95 -12.36 -5.85
CA HIS A 72 -5.14 -11.37 -6.55
C HIS A 72 -5.67 -11.11 -7.97
N THR A 73 -5.61 -9.86 -8.43
CA THR A 73 -5.88 -9.54 -9.84
C THR A 73 -4.63 -9.77 -10.70
N VAL A 74 -4.82 -10.00 -12.00
CA VAL A 74 -3.69 -10.10 -12.96
C VAL A 74 -2.86 -8.81 -12.95
N ASP A 75 -3.52 -7.65 -12.93
CA ASP A 75 -2.86 -6.34 -12.84
C ASP A 75 -1.98 -6.22 -11.59
N PHE A 76 -2.50 -6.66 -10.44
CA PHE A 76 -1.74 -6.62 -9.19
C PHE A 76 -0.50 -7.52 -9.26
N LEU A 77 -0.63 -8.73 -9.79
CA LEU A 77 0.52 -9.64 -9.96
C LEU A 77 1.56 -9.02 -10.90
N HIS A 78 1.14 -8.41 -12.00
CA HIS A 78 2.05 -7.72 -12.91
C HIS A 78 2.82 -6.59 -12.19
N ASP A 79 2.13 -5.81 -11.35
CA ASP A 79 2.73 -4.70 -10.61
C ASP A 79 3.77 -5.17 -9.56
N VAL A 80 3.55 -6.32 -8.90
CA VAL A 80 4.41 -6.75 -7.79
C VAL A 80 5.46 -7.81 -8.16
N SER A 81 5.19 -8.70 -9.13
CA SER A 81 6.02 -9.87 -9.37
C SER A 81 7.43 -9.51 -9.81
N LEU A 82 7.58 -8.53 -10.73
CA LEU A 82 8.89 -8.08 -11.21
C LEU A 82 9.70 -7.38 -10.12
N VAL A 83 9.03 -6.58 -9.27
CA VAL A 83 9.68 -5.88 -8.16
C VAL A 83 10.22 -6.89 -7.15
N ILE A 84 9.42 -7.88 -6.78
CA ILE A 84 9.83 -8.92 -5.83
C ILE A 84 10.95 -9.79 -6.43
N ALA A 85 10.86 -10.15 -7.71
CA ALA A 85 11.85 -11.00 -8.38
C ALA A 85 13.23 -10.33 -8.50
N ARG A 86 13.28 -9.00 -8.61
CA ARG A 86 14.53 -8.22 -8.73
C ARG A 86 15.11 -7.78 -7.39
N ARG A 87 14.39 -8.04 -6.31
CA ARG A 87 14.79 -7.63 -4.97
C ARG A 87 16.02 -8.40 -4.50
N LYS A 88 16.97 -7.71 -3.85
CA LYS A 88 18.15 -8.37 -3.28
C LYS A 88 17.80 -9.01 -1.94
N GLU A 89 18.61 -9.99 -1.54
CA GLU A 89 18.53 -10.55 -0.20
C GLU A 89 18.77 -9.44 0.83
N GLY A 90 17.92 -9.35 1.85
CA GLY A 90 17.98 -8.28 2.88
C GLY A 90 17.12 -7.04 2.62
N ASP A 91 16.59 -6.83 1.40
CA ASP A 91 15.68 -5.71 1.11
C ASP A 91 14.26 -5.95 1.67
N LYS A 92 13.93 -7.19 2.04
CA LYS A 92 12.66 -7.52 2.69
C LYS A 92 12.65 -6.96 4.11
N LEU A 93 11.63 -6.18 4.43
CA LEU A 93 11.42 -5.63 5.76
C LEU A 93 10.91 -6.71 6.73
N SER A 94 11.50 -6.68 7.92
CA SER A 94 10.96 -7.34 9.11
C SER A 94 9.72 -6.63 9.64
N HIS A 95 9.02 -7.28 10.56
CA HIS A 95 7.84 -6.75 11.24
C HIS A 95 8.06 -5.38 11.84
N MET A 96 9.14 -5.23 12.61
CA MET A 96 9.47 -3.97 13.27
C MET A 96 9.88 -2.87 12.27
N GLN A 97 10.53 -3.23 11.16
CA GLN A 97 10.88 -2.25 10.14
C GLN A 97 9.64 -1.73 9.40
N TRP A 98 8.68 -2.60 9.06
CA TRP A 98 7.41 -2.21 8.44
C TRP A 98 6.57 -1.32 9.37
N ALA A 99 6.43 -1.71 10.63
CA ALA A 99 5.66 -0.95 11.62
C ALA A 99 6.20 0.47 11.86
N ARG A 100 7.50 0.69 11.62
CA ARG A 100 8.17 1.99 11.77
C ARG A 100 8.17 2.86 10.50
N LEU A 101 7.67 2.35 9.37
CA LEU A 101 7.63 3.12 8.14
C LEU A 101 6.74 4.36 8.31
N ASN A 102 7.18 5.46 7.70
CA ASN A 102 6.40 6.68 7.67
C ASN A 102 5.22 6.50 6.70
N ARG A 103 3.99 6.43 7.24
CA ARG A 103 2.76 6.29 6.44
C ARG A 103 2.51 7.43 5.46
N CYS A 104 3.17 8.58 5.66
CA CYS A 104 3.12 9.71 4.75
C CYS A 104 3.63 9.37 3.34
N GLU A 105 4.41 8.30 3.16
CA GLU A 105 4.82 7.80 1.84
C GLU A 105 3.63 7.43 0.93
N TRP A 106 2.47 7.14 1.54
CA TRP A 106 1.24 6.78 0.85
C TRP A 106 0.12 7.80 1.05
N HIS A 107 0.41 9.00 1.56
CA HIS A 107 -0.57 10.06 1.74
C HIS A 107 -0.30 11.23 0.81
N ASP A 108 -1.36 11.79 0.20
CA ASP A 108 -1.26 13.08 -0.46
C ASP A 108 -1.36 14.20 0.58
N HIS A 109 -0.30 15.00 0.73
CA HIS A 109 -0.28 16.15 1.64
C HIS A 109 -0.85 17.43 1.01
N SER A 110 -1.33 17.40 -0.23
CA SER A 110 -1.77 18.60 -0.97
C SER A 110 -3.05 19.27 -0.44
N GLY A 111 -3.70 18.70 0.58
CA GLY A 111 -4.88 19.28 1.24
C GLY A 111 -4.57 20.51 2.10
N ALA A 112 -5.61 21.24 2.52
CA ALA A 112 -5.50 22.51 3.26
C ALA A 112 -4.61 22.43 4.53
N GLY A 113 -4.56 21.28 5.19
CA GLY A 113 -3.70 21.04 6.36
C GLY A 113 -2.21 20.81 6.07
N GLY A 114 -1.81 20.60 4.81
CA GLY A 114 -0.41 20.44 4.41
C GLY A 114 0.30 21.77 4.16
N ARG A 115 -0.43 22.80 3.71
CA ARG A 115 0.11 24.15 3.49
C ARG A 115 0.61 24.80 4.79
N SER A 116 0.03 24.43 5.92
CA SER A 116 0.39 24.99 7.23
C SER A 116 1.70 24.43 7.82
N ARG A 117 2.28 23.36 7.26
CA ARG A 117 3.57 22.82 7.73
C ARG A 117 4.77 23.36 6.98
N THR A 118 4.59 23.84 5.76
CA THR A 118 5.68 24.42 4.96
C THR A 118 6.05 25.85 5.39
N ALA A 119 5.18 26.53 6.14
CA ALA A 119 5.39 27.89 6.63
C ALA A 119 6.18 27.99 7.96
N LEU A 120 6.56 26.86 8.57
CA LEU A 120 7.33 26.82 9.82
C LEU A 120 8.82 26.44 9.62
N LEU A 121 9.28 26.41 8.37
CA LEU A 121 10.68 26.14 8.00
C LEU A 121 11.29 27.25 7.10
N GLN A 122 10.78 28.48 7.21
CA GLN A 122 11.44 29.70 6.72
C GLN A 122 11.75 30.60 7.91
#